data_AF-A0A246FJ28-F1
#
_entry.id   AF-A0A246FJ28-F1
#
_cell.length_a   1.000
_cell.length_b   1.000
_cell.length_c   1.000
_cell.angle_alpha   90.00
_cell.angle_beta   90.00
_cell.angle_gamma   90.00
#
_symmetry.space_group_name_H-M   'P 1'
#
loop_
_entity.id
_entity.type
_entity.pdbx_description
1 polymer ?
#
loop_
_entity_poly.entity_id
_entity_poly.type
_entity_poly.pdbx_seq_one_letter_code
_entity_poly.pdbx_strand_id
1 'polypeptide(L)'
;MFSSPGYFMQHFRYAFLAAPLLSGCLSHRVLSTEPDAALMLKVENRLVLSSLNSAQQTAIYKTVRRGDTLLITYRRGLFVRTNANTVLLSDDVRFVKCAGQLFSVKRATDGVILERR
;
A
#
# COMPACT_ATOMS: atom_id res chain seq x y z
N MET A 1 28.59 -35.02 61.18
CA MET A 1 28.97 -33.62 61.49
C MET A 1 29.11 -32.89 60.17
N PHE A 2 28.24 -31.93 59.93
CA PHE A 2 28.20 -31.06 58.75
C PHE A 2 29.26 -29.97 58.86
N SER A 3 29.88 -29.61 57.73
CA SER A 3 30.34 -28.25 57.43
C SER A 3 30.44 -28.05 55.90
N SER A 4 29.63 -27.10 55.41
CA SER A 4 29.62 -26.41 54.11
C SER A 4 30.96 -25.65 53.86
N PRO A 5 31.21 -24.86 52.76
CA PRO A 5 30.25 -24.31 51.78
C PRO A 5 30.72 -24.14 50.30
N GLY A 6 29.75 -23.76 49.45
CA GLY A 6 29.96 -22.83 48.32
C GLY A 6 30.43 -23.44 47.00
N TYR A 7 29.62 -23.34 45.94
CA TYR A 7 29.76 -22.27 44.95
C TYR A 7 28.57 -22.29 43.98
N PHE A 8 28.06 -21.09 43.81
CA PHE A 8 26.97 -20.62 42.98
C PHE A 8 27.41 -20.62 41.51
N MET A 9 26.68 -21.26 40.59
CA MET A 9 26.67 -20.86 39.18
C MET A 9 25.37 -21.30 38.52
N GLN A 10 24.43 -20.36 38.50
CA GLN A 10 23.30 -20.34 37.58
C GLN A 10 23.85 -20.15 36.16
N HIS A 11 23.70 -21.16 35.30
CA HIS A 11 23.71 -20.95 33.86
C HIS A 11 22.27 -21.07 33.35
N PHE A 12 21.54 -19.96 33.51
CA PHE A 12 20.44 -19.60 32.63
C PHE A 12 21.01 -19.45 31.21
N ARG A 13 20.95 -20.50 30.40
CA ARG A 13 21.12 -20.36 28.95
C ARG A 13 19.77 -20.06 28.35
N TYR A 14 19.43 -18.78 28.38
CA TYR A 14 18.48 -18.17 27.46
C TYR A 14 18.99 -18.42 26.02
N ALA A 15 18.43 -19.41 25.34
CA ALA A 15 18.50 -19.47 23.88
C ALA A 15 17.29 -18.69 23.33
N PHE A 16 17.35 -17.37 23.42
CA PHE A 16 16.41 -16.47 22.78
C PHE A 16 17.15 -15.68 21.70
N LEU A 17 16.55 -15.68 20.50
CA LEU A 17 16.74 -14.73 19.38
C LEU A 17 17.91 -14.96 18.41
N ALA A 18 17.55 -15.39 17.20
CA ALA A 18 17.83 -14.75 15.90
C ALA A 18 17.75 -15.84 14.81
N ALA A 19 17.00 -15.77 13.71
CA ALA A 19 16.18 -14.72 13.12
C ALA A 19 15.29 -15.41 12.07
N PRO A 20 14.01 -15.02 11.85
CA PRO A 20 13.36 -15.30 10.58
C PRO A 20 13.96 -14.35 9.54
N LEU A 21 15.10 -14.74 8.95
CA LEU A 21 15.65 -14.06 7.79
C LEU A 21 14.72 -14.30 6.58
N LEU A 22 14.07 -13.21 6.15
CA LEU A 22 13.87 -12.84 4.75
C LEU A 22 12.88 -13.68 3.92
N SER A 23 11.58 -13.59 4.22
CA SER A 23 10.53 -13.96 3.26
C SER A 23 9.35 -12.98 3.18
N GLY A 24 9.63 -11.67 3.27
CA GLY A 24 8.55 -10.66 3.30
C GLY A 24 8.77 -9.37 2.50
N CYS A 25 9.81 -9.22 1.68
CA CYS A 25 10.29 -7.88 1.30
C CYS A 25 9.95 -7.37 -0.11
N LEU A 26 8.96 -7.91 -0.84
CA LEU A 26 8.87 -7.56 -2.28
C LEU A 26 7.52 -7.16 -2.86
N SER A 27 6.43 -7.21 -2.09
CA SER A 27 5.15 -6.62 -2.51
C SER A 27 4.24 -6.37 -1.30
N HIS A 28 3.90 -5.11 -1.03
CA HIS A 28 2.96 -4.72 0.01
C HIS A 28 1.63 -4.26 -0.61
N ARG A 29 0.50 -4.69 -0.05
CA ARG A 29 -0.83 -4.23 -0.50
C ARG A 29 -1.20 -3.01 0.32
N VAL A 30 -1.55 -1.91 -0.35
CA VAL A 30 -2.05 -0.69 0.26
C VAL A 30 -3.56 -0.64 0.07
N LEU A 31 -4.30 -0.72 1.17
CA LEU A 31 -5.75 -0.59 1.17
C LEU A 31 -6.17 0.85 0.85
N SER A 32 -7.40 1.03 0.36
CA SER A 32 -7.95 2.37 0.08
C SER A 32 -8.02 3.29 1.31
N THR A 33 -7.93 2.73 2.52
CA THR A 33 -7.98 3.42 3.81
C THR A 33 -6.62 3.64 4.45
N GLU A 34 -5.57 2.97 3.97
CA GLU A 34 -4.22 3.09 4.53
C GLU A 34 -3.49 4.28 3.91
N PRO A 35 -2.87 5.17 4.72
CA PRO A 35 -2.16 6.32 4.20
C PRO A 35 -0.94 5.90 3.39
N ASP A 36 -0.79 6.47 2.18
CA ASP A 36 0.43 6.31 1.39
C ASP A 36 0.70 7.54 0.51
N ALA A 37 1.96 7.70 0.12
CA ALA A 37 2.41 8.73 -0.81
C ALA A 37 2.17 8.30 -2.26
N ALA A 38 0.93 8.00 -2.62
CA ALA A 38 0.55 7.76 -4.00
C ALA A 38 -0.01 9.03 -4.66
N LEU A 39 0.36 9.22 -5.92
CA LEU A 39 -0.15 10.24 -6.83
C LEU A 39 -1.01 9.57 -7.89
N MET A 40 -2.12 10.21 -8.25
CA MET A 40 -2.96 9.76 -9.35
C MET A 40 -2.88 10.77 -10.48
N LEU A 41 -2.39 10.33 -11.63
CA LEU A 41 -2.15 11.13 -12.83
C LEU A 41 -3.18 10.76 -13.90
N LYS A 42 -3.57 11.72 -14.74
CA LYS A 42 -4.44 11.48 -15.89
C LYS A 42 -3.59 11.11 -17.11
N VAL A 43 -4.03 10.07 -17.85
CA VAL A 43 -3.63 9.85 -19.24
C VAL A 43 -4.90 9.57 -20.04
N GLU A 44 -5.33 10.54 -20.86
CA GLU A 44 -6.58 10.49 -21.63
C GLU A 44 -7.82 10.21 -20.76
N ASN A 45 -8.52 9.08 -20.99
CA ASN A 45 -9.69 8.63 -20.23
C ASN A 45 -9.34 7.62 -19.12
N ARG A 46 -8.05 7.50 -18.77
CA ARG A 46 -7.54 6.57 -17.77
C ARG A 46 -6.90 7.34 -16.62
N LEU A 47 -7.11 6.84 -15.41
CA LEU A 47 -6.35 7.26 -14.24
C LEU A 47 -5.18 6.32 -14.05
N VAL A 48 -3.97 6.89 -13.99
CA VAL A 48 -2.71 6.21 -13.72
C VAL A 48 -2.34 6.44 -12.26
N LEU A 49 -2.26 5.37 -11.49
CA LEU A 49 -1.78 5.43 -10.11
C LEU A 49 -0.26 5.24 -10.06
N SER A 50 0.46 6.20 -9.51
CA SER A 50 1.90 6.11 -9.28
C SER A 50 2.21 6.26 -7.80
N SER A 51 3.20 5.54 -7.30
CA SER A 51 3.79 5.91 -6.00
C SER A 51 4.75 7.08 -6.20
N LEU A 52 4.83 7.99 -5.23
CA LEU A 52 5.90 8.99 -5.15
C LEU A 52 7.20 8.38 -4.63
N ASN A 53 7.15 7.14 -4.10
CA ASN A 53 8.34 6.37 -3.79
C ASN A 53 8.90 5.76 -5.08
N SER A 54 9.86 6.46 -5.70
CA SER A 54 10.44 6.19 -7.03
C SER A 54 10.99 4.77 -7.24
N ALA A 55 11.32 4.05 -6.16
CA ALA A 55 11.86 2.69 -6.23
C ALA A 55 10.78 1.59 -6.34
N GLN A 56 9.48 1.91 -6.18
CA GLN A 56 8.42 0.90 -6.11
C GLN A 56 7.43 1.02 -7.26
N GLN A 57 7.25 -0.08 -8.00
CA GLN A 57 6.19 -0.17 -9.01
C GLN A 57 4.83 -0.32 -8.33
N THR A 58 3.80 0.28 -8.91
CA THR A 58 2.41 0.17 -8.45
C THR A 58 1.58 -0.68 -9.43
N ALA A 59 0.65 -1.47 -8.91
CA ALA A 59 -0.44 -2.02 -9.71
C ALA A 59 -1.74 -2.02 -8.93
N ILE A 60 -2.82 -1.70 -9.63
CA ILE A 60 -4.17 -1.78 -9.12
C ILE A 60 -4.49 -3.24 -8.90
N TYR A 61 -4.78 -3.57 -7.64
CA TYR A 61 -5.12 -4.92 -7.22
C TYR A 61 -6.63 -5.14 -7.26
N LYS A 62 -7.40 -4.12 -6.83
CA LYS A 62 -8.85 -4.19 -6.78
C LYS A 62 -9.47 -2.82 -6.89
N THR A 63 -10.56 -2.75 -7.66
CA THR A 63 -11.45 -1.61 -7.72
C THR A 63 -12.81 -2.02 -7.17
N VAL A 64 -13.36 -1.26 -6.23
CA VAL A 64 -14.69 -1.50 -5.67
C VAL A 64 -15.50 -0.24 -5.78
N ARG A 65 -16.70 -0.34 -6.35
CA ARG A 65 -17.63 0.79 -6.41
C ARG A 65 -18.55 0.80 -5.19
N ARG A 66 -18.72 1.98 -4.60
CA ARG A 66 -19.65 2.27 -3.51
C ARG A 66 -20.40 3.56 -3.86
N GLY A 67 -21.59 3.43 -4.44
CA GLY A 67 -22.36 4.57 -4.95
C GLY A 67 -21.62 5.31 -6.07
N ASP A 68 -21.34 6.58 -5.86
CA ASP A 68 -20.58 7.46 -6.76
C ASP A 68 -19.06 7.47 -6.46
N THR A 69 -18.61 6.63 -5.52
CA THR A 69 -17.21 6.55 -5.10
C THR A 69 -16.55 5.26 -5.62
N LEU A 70 -15.40 5.42 -6.28
CA LEU A 70 -14.52 4.32 -6.68
C LEU A 70 -13.40 4.14 -5.64
N LEU A 71 -13.39 3.00 -4.97
CA LEU A 71 -12.34 2.61 -4.04
C LEU A 71 -11.26 1.82 -4.78
N ILE A 72 -10.02 2.31 -4.73
CA ILE A 72 -8.88 1.68 -5.38
C ILE A 72 -7.94 1.13 -4.30
N THR A 73 -7.69 -0.17 -4.39
CA THR A 73 -6.67 -0.88 -3.63
C THR A 73 -5.55 -1.27 -4.59
N TYR A 74 -4.30 -1.04 -4.21
CA TYR A 74 -3.16 -1.31 -5.07
C TYR A 74 -2.07 -2.07 -4.30
N ARG A 75 -1.11 -2.60 -5.04
CA ARG A 75 0.11 -3.21 -4.52
C ARG A 75 1.29 -2.38 -4.96
N ARG A 76 2.31 -2.31 -4.09
CA ARG A 76 3.59 -1.66 -4.35
C ARG A 76 4.72 -2.66 -4.15
N GLY A 77 5.72 -2.66 -5.04
CA GLY A 77 6.85 -3.60 -4.96
C GLY A 77 7.63 -3.72 -6.27
N LEU A 78 8.74 -4.46 -6.26
CA LEU A 78 9.62 -4.63 -7.43
C LEU A 78 9.12 -5.69 -8.43
N PHE A 79 8.21 -6.57 -8.03
CA PHE A 79 7.63 -7.63 -8.88
C PHE A 79 6.15 -7.44 -9.18
N VAL A 80 5.72 -6.18 -9.20
CA VAL A 80 4.34 -5.84 -9.49
C VAL A 80 4.19 -5.74 -11.01
N ARG A 81 3.06 -6.21 -11.59
CA ARG A 81 2.87 -6.22 -13.04
C ARG A 81 3.03 -4.81 -13.62
N THR A 82 3.96 -4.66 -14.55
CA THR A 82 4.18 -3.41 -15.30
C THR A 82 2.92 -3.03 -16.07
N ASN A 83 2.57 -1.74 -16.11
CA ASN A 83 1.37 -1.20 -16.77
C ASN A 83 0.01 -1.63 -16.18
N ALA A 84 -0.02 -2.25 -15.00
CA ALA A 84 -1.26 -2.60 -14.31
C ALA A 84 -1.72 -1.50 -13.34
N ASN A 85 -1.27 -0.26 -13.53
CA ASN A 85 -1.57 0.89 -12.68
C ASN A 85 -2.65 1.82 -13.24
N THR A 86 -3.31 1.43 -14.32
CA THR A 86 -4.39 2.22 -14.94
C THR A 86 -5.77 1.71 -14.56
N VAL A 87 -6.70 2.63 -14.29
CA VAL A 87 -8.14 2.32 -14.17
C VAL A 87 -8.95 3.19 -15.11
N LEU A 88 -9.97 2.60 -15.75
CA LEU A 88 -10.96 3.32 -16.53
C LEU A 88 -12.00 3.91 -15.56
N LEU A 89 -12.26 5.22 -15.69
CA LEU A 89 -13.22 5.90 -14.82
C LEU A 89 -14.58 5.99 -15.52
N SER A 90 -15.59 5.31 -14.97
CA SER A 90 -16.98 5.41 -15.44
C SER A 90 -17.54 6.82 -15.24
N ASP A 91 -18.48 7.25 -16.08
CA ASP A 91 -18.99 8.63 -16.09
C ASP A 91 -19.74 9.06 -14.82
N ASP A 92 -20.27 8.08 -14.12
CA ASP A 92 -21.04 8.19 -12.88
C ASP A 92 -20.19 8.25 -11.61
N VAL A 93 -18.87 8.06 -11.71
CA VAL A 93 -17.95 8.21 -10.58
C VAL A 93 -17.67 9.69 -10.34
N ARG A 94 -17.98 10.16 -9.13
CA ARG A 94 -17.75 11.52 -8.63
C ARG A 94 -16.59 11.60 -7.64
N PHE A 95 -16.24 10.48 -7.01
CA PHE A 95 -15.15 10.42 -6.06
C PHE A 95 -14.27 9.22 -6.30
N VAL A 96 -12.97 9.36 -6.04
CA VAL A 96 -12.02 8.25 -6.03
C VAL A 96 -11.30 8.24 -4.69
N LYS A 97 -11.26 7.08 -4.03
CA LYS A 97 -10.52 6.90 -2.78
C LYS A 97 -9.38 5.91 -2.97
N CYS A 98 -8.16 6.34 -2.67
CA CYS A 98 -6.97 5.50 -2.70
C CYS A 98 -5.96 5.99 -1.66
N ALA A 99 -5.15 5.10 -1.10
CA ALA A 99 -4.06 5.49 -0.19
C ALA A 99 -4.52 6.36 1.00
N GLY A 100 -5.73 6.11 1.53
CA GLY A 100 -6.31 6.90 2.61
C GLY A 100 -6.81 8.29 2.19
N GLN A 101 -6.62 8.68 0.92
CA GLN A 101 -6.99 9.98 0.38
C GLN A 101 -8.26 9.90 -0.47
N LEU A 102 -9.08 10.94 -0.38
CA LEU A 102 -10.28 11.11 -1.18
C LEU A 102 -10.06 12.21 -2.21
N PHE A 103 -10.35 11.91 -3.46
CA PHE A 103 -10.28 12.84 -4.59
C PHE A 103 -11.67 13.05 -5.16
N SER A 104 -12.05 14.31 -5.38
CA SER A 104 -13.23 14.64 -6.15
C SER A 104 -12.90 14.66 -7.64
N VAL A 105 -13.79 14.07 -8.43
CA VAL A 105 -13.69 13.96 -9.88
C VAL A 105 -14.45 15.13 -10.49
N LYS A 106 -13.74 16.06 -11.09
CA LYS A 106 -14.33 17.13 -11.90
C LYS A 106 -14.14 16.79 -13.37
N ARG A 107 -15.25 16.69 -14.10
CA ARG A 107 -15.23 16.52 -15.56
C ARG A 107 -15.18 17.91 -16.21
N ALA A 108 -14.19 18.12 -17.04
CA ALA A 108 -14.04 19.27 -17.92
C ALA A 108 -14.20 18.80 -19.38
N THR A 109 -14.31 19.75 -20.30
CA THR A 109 -14.53 19.50 -21.74
C THR A 109 -13.51 18.53 -22.33
N ASP A 110 -12.26 18.58 -21.85
CA ASP A 110 -11.15 17.75 -22.35
C ASP A 110 -10.71 16.65 -21.36
N GLY A 111 -11.56 16.28 -20.40
CA GLY A 111 -11.39 15.08 -19.58
C GLY A 111 -11.64 15.26 -18.09
N VAL A 112 -10.85 14.58 -17.27
CA VAL A 112 -11.08 14.47 -15.82
C VAL A 112 -9.97 15.12 -15.02
N ILE A 113 -10.34 15.98 -14.06
CA ILE A 113 -9.48 16.60 -13.05
C ILE A 113 -9.77 15.95 -11.71
N LEU A 114 -8.73 15.61 -10.96
CA LEU A 114 -8.83 15.11 -9.60
C LEU A 114 -8.41 16.20 -8.62
N GLU A 115 -9.31 16.57 -7.71
CA GLU A 115 -9.01 17.52 -6.64
C GLU A 115 -9.03 16.79 -5.30
N ARG A 116 -7.93 16.86 -4.55
CA ARG A 116 -7.88 16.29 -3.19
C ARG A 116 -8.86 17.05 -2.29
N ARG A 117 -9.68 16.31 -1.54
CA ARG A 117 -10.53 16.84 -0.48
C ARG A 117 -9.90 16.64 0.90
#